data_AF-A0A1C7GT93-F1
#
_entry.id   AF-A0A1C7GT93-F1
#
_cell.length_a   1.000
_cell.length_b   1.000
_cell.length_c   1.000
_cell.angle_alpha   90.00
_cell.angle_beta   90.00
_cell.angle_gamma   90.00
#
_symmetry.space_group_name_H-M   'P 1'
#
loop_
_entity.id
_entity.type
_entity.pdbx_description
1 polymer ?
#
loop_
_entity_poly.entity_id
_entity_poly.type
_entity_poly.pdbx_seq_one_letter_code
_entity_poly.pdbx_strand_id
1 'polypeptide(L)'
;MNAKSIMERQNEDKMLRYQFSARRHFNLAEKWNYACWALLAVSWASMFLPDTEPLNTIRNVGIVVIDLIATFCAVRTEKNAQLASALRAHFDAYVFGLEQLSDFGNKWELDEITLKDKERFPQEFDIQTKHNGSDVPPGVKDWYEIDESKEGIAAILECHGLNTRWETRLEKYRIIAFIVMLVLLISIMVAMLCISAVGPLTVLLSSVGLIIHICKRINISLHRYRVMIQINTLRDAVEVSNTLDSVVLLQKNINEYRAFPVLGIDLVHKLRAKTWTERDRSIQQDNSSSM
;
A
#
# COMPACT_ATOMS: atom_id res chain seq x y z
N MET A 1 6.30 17.26 22.86
CA MET A 1 5.28 16.25 22.45
C MET A 1 5.37 15.11 23.45
N ASN A 2 4.27 14.65 24.03
CA ASN A 2 4.24 13.42 24.83
C ASN A 2 3.20 12.45 24.26
N ALA A 3 3.22 11.18 24.67
CA ALA A 3 2.30 10.17 24.16
C ALA A 3 0.83 10.58 24.31
N LYS A 4 0.47 11.19 25.45
CA LYS A 4 -0.88 11.71 25.70
C LYS A 4 -1.33 12.74 24.66
N SER A 5 -0.47 13.69 24.30
CA SER A 5 -0.78 14.67 23.25
C SER A 5 -0.98 14.01 21.87
N ILE A 6 -0.25 12.94 21.56
CA ILE A 6 -0.43 12.16 20.33
C ILE A 6 -1.80 11.46 20.35
N MET A 7 -2.18 10.86 21.49
CA MET A 7 -3.46 10.18 21.72
C MET A 7 -4.67 11.11 21.64
N GLU A 8 -4.53 12.34 22.11
CA GLU A 8 -5.59 13.36 22.00
C GLU A 8 -5.73 13.84 20.54
N ARG A 9 -4.62 14.23 19.92
CA ARG A 9 -4.61 14.85 18.58
C ARG A 9 -5.07 13.92 17.47
N GLN A 10 -4.72 12.63 17.55
CA GLN A 10 -5.14 11.65 16.53
C GLN A 10 -6.66 11.45 16.49
N ASN A 11 -7.36 11.72 17.59
CA ASN A 11 -8.78 11.49 17.77
C ASN A 11 -9.64 12.76 17.60
N GLU A 12 -9.03 13.89 17.21
CA GLU A 12 -9.77 15.07 16.80
C GLU A 12 -10.64 14.77 15.57
N ASP A 13 -11.86 15.33 15.50
CA ASP A 13 -12.79 15.10 14.37
C ASP A 13 -12.12 15.37 13.01
N LYS A 14 -11.29 16.41 12.95
CA LYS A 14 -10.50 16.72 11.75
C LYS A 14 -9.58 15.56 11.38
N MET A 15 -8.80 15.03 12.32
CA MET A 15 -7.83 13.97 12.05
C MET A 15 -8.49 12.63 11.74
N LEU A 16 -9.62 12.33 12.38
CA LEU A 16 -10.44 11.15 12.07
C LEU A 16 -10.96 11.20 10.63
N ARG A 17 -11.32 12.39 10.10
CA ARG A 17 -11.68 12.57 8.68
C ARG A 17 -10.53 12.28 7.72
N TYR A 18 -9.33 12.75 8.04
CA TYR A 18 -8.15 12.44 7.23
C TYR A 18 -7.88 10.94 7.18
N GLN A 19 -7.96 10.26 8.33
CA GLN A 19 -7.75 8.81 8.40
C GLN A 19 -8.83 8.00 7.68
N PHE A 20 -10.10 8.40 7.82
CA PHE A 20 -11.22 7.81 7.07
C PHE A 20 -10.97 7.91 5.56
N SER A 21 -10.65 9.10 5.07
CA SER A 21 -10.43 9.36 3.65
C SER A 21 -9.19 8.60 3.14
N ALA A 22 -8.11 8.57 3.92
CA ALA A 22 -6.91 7.80 3.59
C ALA A 22 -7.24 6.31 3.44
N ARG A 23 -7.96 5.72 4.40
CA ARG A 23 -8.39 4.32 4.33
C ARG A 23 -9.27 4.05 3.13
N ARG A 24 -10.21 4.95 2.82
CA ARG A 24 -11.08 4.84 1.65
C ARG A 24 -10.29 4.82 0.35
N HIS A 25 -9.33 5.73 0.18
CA HIS A 25 -8.52 5.79 -1.02
C HIS A 25 -7.56 4.60 -1.14
N PHE A 26 -7.00 4.07 -0.04
CA PHE A 26 -6.26 2.80 -0.09
C PHE A 26 -7.13 1.64 -0.56
N ASN A 27 -8.35 1.51 -0.02
CA ASN A 27 -9.30 0.46 -0.44
C ASN A 27 -9.72 0.62 -1.91
N LEU A 28 -9.87 1.85 -2.40
CA LEU A 28 -10.16 2.12 -3.81
C LEU A 28 -8.98 1.75 -4.70
N ALA A 29 -7.75 2.12 -4.30
CA ALA A 29 -6.54 1.71 -5.01
C ALA A 29 -6.48 0.18 -5.12
N GLU A 30 -6.88 -0.54 -4.07
CA GLU A 30 -6.86 -1.99 -4.05
C GLU A 30 -7.87 -2.60 -5.01
N LYS A 31 -9.11 -2.07 -5.04
CA LYS A 31 -10.12 -2.50 -6.01
C LYS A 31 -9.66 -2.31 -7.45
N TRP A 32 -9.06 -1.17 -7.77
CA TRP A 32 -8.49 -0.91 -9.09
C TRP A 32 -7.32 -1.83 -9.41
N ASN A 33 -6.51 -2.16 -8.42
CA ASN A 33 -5.40 -3.10 -8.57
C ASN A 33 -5.90 -4.50 -8.92
N TYR A 34 -6.92 -5.01 -8.20
CA TYR A 34 -7.52 -6.30 -8.54
C TYR A 34 -8.15 -6.32 -9.93
N ALA A 35 -8.86 -5.24 -10.31
CA ALA A 35 -9.43 -5.12 -11.66
C ALA A 35 -8.33 -5.15 -12.73
N CYS A 36 -7.21 -4.45 -12.51
CA CYS A 36 -6.05 -4.46 -13.41
C CYS A 36 -5.50 -5.89 -13.60
N TRP A 37 -5.23 -6.60 -12.51
CA TRP A 37 -4.74 -7.98 -12.56
C TRP A 37 -5.71 -8.93 -13.25
N ALA A 38 -7.02 -8.81 -12.97
CA ALA A 38 -8.04 -9.63 -13.60
C ALA A 38 -8.09 -9.41 -15.11
N LEU A 39 -8.06 -8.15 -15.56
CA LEU A 39 -8.06 -7.80 -16.99
C LEU A 39 -6.81 -8.34 -17.70
N LEU A 40 -5.62 -8.17 -17.11
CA LEU A 40 -4.38 -8.70 -17.68
C LEU A 40 -4.37 -10.23 -17.71
N ALA A 41 -4.96 -10.90 -16.71
CA ALA A 41 -5.11 -12.35 -16.72
C ALA A 41 -6.07 -12.83 -17.83
N VAL A 42 -7.18 -12.12 -18.05
CA VAL A 42 -8.11 -12.40 -19.15
C VAL A 42 -7.44 -12.17 -20.50
N SER A 43 -6.72 -11.06 -20.65
CA SER A 43 -5.92 -10.74 -21.84
C SER A 43 -4.92 -11.85 -22.15
N TRP A 44 -4.16 -12.28 -21.15
CA TRP A 44 -3.20 -13.38 -21.28
C TRP A 44 -3.87 -14.72 -21.63
N ALA A 45 -4.96 -15.08 -20.95
CA ALA A 45 -5.66 -16.34 -21.18
C ALA A 45 -6.31 -16.44 -22.58
N SER A 46 -6.55 -15.31 -23.24
CA SER A 46 -7.14 -15.29 -24.58
C SER A 46 -6.29 -16.04 -25.64
N MET A 47 -5.00 -16.24 -25.40
CA MET A 47 -4.13 -17.02 -26.29
C MET A 47 -4.55 -18.48 -26.43
N PHE A 48 -5.27 -19.03 -25.44
CA PHE A 48 -5.74 -20.42 -25.45
C PHE A 48 -7.06 -20.60 -26.21
N LEU A 49 -7.63 -19.52 -26.75
CA LEU A 49 -8.84 -19.60 -27.56
C LEU A 49 -8.51 -20.15 -28.97
N PRO A 50 -9.41 -20.93 -29.58
CA PRO A 50 -9.19 -21.53 -30.90
C PRO A 50 -8.84 -20.49 -31.98
N ASP A 51 -7.84 -20.80 -32.79
CA ASP A 51 -7.36 -19.92 -33.85
C ASP A 51 -8.18 -20.16 -35.14
N THR A 52 -9.30 -19.46 -35.27
CA THR A 52 -10.20 -19.54 -36.44
C THR A 52 -10.47 -18.13 -36.97
N GLU A 53 -10.36 -17.92 -38.27
CA GLU A 53 -10.76 -16.65 -38.90
C GLU A 53 -12.28 -16.60 -39.07
N PRO A 54 -12.96 -15.44 -38.88
CA PRO A 54 -12.42 -14.10 -38.56
C PRO A 54 -12.23 -13.82 -37.06
N LEU A 55 -12.48 -14.81 -36.20
CA LEU A 55 -12.46 -14.65 -34.73
C LEU A 55 -11.08 -14.25 -34.20
N ASN A 56 -10.00 -14.67 -34.86
CA ASN A 56 -8.63 -14.28 -34.52
C ASN A 56 -8.39 -12.75 -34.60
N THR A 57 -8.84 -12.11 -35.67
CA THR A 57 -8.71 -10.64 -35.82
C THR A 57 -9.47 -9.90 -34.72
N ILE A 58 -10.72 -10.32 -34.45
CA ILE A 58 -11.55 -9.73 -33.38
C ILE A 58 -10.89 -9.93 -32.01
N ARG A 59 -10.34 -11.13 -31.75
CA ARG A 59 -9.60 -11.44 -30.51
C ARG A 59 -8.42 -10.50 -30.33
N ASN A 60 -7.58 -10.31 -31.34
CA ASN A 60 -6.38 -9.47 -31.23
C ASN A 60 -6.73 -8.00 -30.95
N VAL A 61 -7.79 -7.48 -31.58
CA VAL A 61 -8.32 -6.14 -31.23
C VAL A 61 -8.83 -6.12 -29.78
N GLY A 62 -9.56 -7.16 -29.37
CA GLY A 62 -10.05 -7.31 -28.00
C GLY A 62 -8.95 -7.30 -26.94
N ILE A 63 -7.84 -8.02 -27.19
CA ILE A 63 -6.65 -8.04 -26.32
C ILE A 63 -6.13 -6.63 -26.09
N VAL A 64 -5.91 -5.88 -27.18
CA VAL A 64 -5.38 -4.50 -27.09
C VAL A 64 -6.33 -3.60 -26.29
N VAL A 65 -7.64 -3.71 -26.52
CA VAL A 65 -8.63 -2.92 -25.77
C VAL A 65 -8.61 -3.27 -24.27
N ILE A 66 -8.53 -4.57 -23.93
CA ILE A 66 -8.45 -5.03 -22.53
C ILE A 66 -7.18 -4.49 -21.86
N ASP A 67 -6.03 -4.55 -22.54
CA ASP A 67 -4.76 -4.04 -22.01
C ASP A 67 -4.77 -2.52 -21.78
N LEU A 68 -5.45 -1.76 -22.65
CA LEU A 68 -5.65 -0.32 -22.46
C LEU A 68 -6.52 -0.03 -21.23
N ILE A 69 -7.60 -0.79 -21.03
CA ILE A 69 -8.45 -0.66 -19.83
C ILE A 69 -7.65 -1.06 -18.57
N ALA A 70 -6.86 -2.13 -18.64
CA ALA A 70 -6.00 -2.55 -17.54
C ALA A 70 -4.98 -1.47 -17.17
N THR A 71 -4.40 -0.80 -18.17
CA THR A 71 -3.49 0.34 -17.98
C THR A 71 -4.19 1.50 -17.30
N PHE A 72 -5.43 1.81 -17.68
CA PHE A 72 -6.25 2.81 -16.98
C PHE A 72 -6.47 2.43 -15.51
N CYS A 73 -6.79 1.17 -15.21
CA CYS A 73 -6.91 0.68 -13.83
C CYS A 73 -5.61 0.81 -13.04
N ALA A 74 -4.45 0.55 -13.66
CA ALA A 74 -3.14 0.73 -13.03
C ALA A 74 -2.88 2.21 -12.66
N VAL A 75 -3.19 3.14 -13.57
CA VAL A 75 -3.08 4.59 -13.30
C VAL A 75 -4.01 5.01 -12.15
N ARG A 76 -5.23 4.47 -12.12
CA ARG A 76 -6.18 4.73 -11.02
C ARG A 76 -5.69 4.19 -9.68
N THR A 77 -5.05 3.03 -9.68
CA THR A 77 -4.41 2.45 -8.49
C THR A 77 -3.36 3.39 -7.93
N GLU A 78 -2.45 3.87 -8.77
CA GLU A 78 -1.36 4.77 -8.39
C GLU A 78 -1.86 6.09 -7.82
N LYS A 79 -2.80 6.74 -8.52
CA LYS A 79 -3.38 8.01 -8.06
C LYS A 79 -4.05 7.90 -6.69
N ASN A 80 -4.82 6.84 -6.46
CA ASN A 80 -5.49 6.64 -5.18
C ASN A 80 -4.49 6.29 -4.06
N ALA A 81 -3.46 5.49 -4.33
CA ALA A 81 -2.42 5.17 -3.36
C ALA A 81 -1.61 6.41 -2.95
N GLN A 82 -1.26 7.27 -3.93
CA GLN A 82 -0.57 8.54 -3.67
C GLN A 82 -1.42 9.49 -2.83
N LEU A 83 -2.71 9.66 -3.18
CA LEU A 83 -3.63 10.50 -2.40
C LEU A 83 -3.83 9.97 -0.98
N ALA A 84 -4.01 8.66 -0.82
CA ALA A 84 -4.14 8.03 0.49
C ALA A 84 -2.88 8.23 1.36
N SER A 85 -1.69 8.11 0.75
CA SER A 85 -0.42 8.35 1.42
C SER A 85 -0.27 9.83 1.81
N ALA A 86 -0.65 10.77 0.94
CA ALA A 86 -0.62 12.20 1.25
C ALA A 86 -1.55 12.58 2.42
N LEU A 87 -2.78 12.03 2.44
CA LEU A 87 -3.70 12.20 3.57
C LEU A 87 -3.09 11.66 4.88
N ARG A 88 -2.43 10.50 4.83
CA ARG A 88 -1.75 9.91 5.99
C ARG A 88 -0.53 10.72 6.43
N ALA A 89 0.24 11.25 5.47
CA ALA A 89 1.39 12.09 5.73
C ALA A 89 0.97 13.38 6.44
N HIS A 90 -0.13 14.00 6.01
CA HIS A 90 -0.69 15.18 6.69
C HIS A 90 -1.17 14.84 8.10
N PHE A 91 -1.88 13.71 8.27
CA PHE A 91 -2.30 13.24 9.59
C PHE A 91 -1.10 13.04 10.54
N ASP A 92 -0.04 12.35 10.10
CA ASP A 92 1.15 12.11 10.93
C ASP A 92 1.87 13.41 11.27
N ALA A 93 2.01 14.31 10.28
CA ALA A 93 2.62 15.61 10.48
C ALA A 93 1.87 16.44 11.52
N TYR A 94 0.53 16.43 11.45
CA TYR A 94 -0.31 17.04 12.47
C TYR A 94 -0.04 16.35 13.79
N VAL A 95 -0.37 15.07 13.96
CA VAL A 95 -0.29 14.34 15.23
C VAL A 95 1.08 14.47 15.92
N PHE A 96 2.17 14.40 15.17
CA PHE A 96 3.54 14.54 15.69
C PHE A 96 4.04 15.98 15.82
N GLY A 97 3.24 16.97 15.43
CA GLY A 97 3.57 18.41 15.50
C GLY A 97 4.72 18.82 14.61
N LEU A 98 4.85 18.18 13.45
CA LEU A 98 5.91 18.41 12.46
C LEU A 98 5.45 19.35 11.33
N GLU A 99 4.23 19.87 11.38
CA GLU A 99 3.62 20.66 10.30
C GLU A 99 4.42 21.90 9.88
N GLN A 100 5.15 22.52 10.81
CA GLN A 100 5.95 23.71 10.53
C GLN A 100 7.31 23.39 9.91
N LEU A 101 7.73 22.13 9.94
CA LEU A 101 9.09 21.69 9.61
C LEU A 101 9.18 21.06 8.22
N SER A 102 8.05 20.76 7.59
CA SER A 102 8.02 20.38 6.18
C SER A 102 6.65 20.51 5.56
N ASP A 103 6.66 20.83 4.27
CA ASP A 103 5.49 20.77 3.41
C ASP A 103 5.12 19.30 3.14
N PHE A 104 4.08 18.81 3.84
CA PHE A 104 3.53 17.48 3.66
C PHE A 104 2.35 17.46 2.67
N GLY A 105 2.23 18.49 1.82
CA GLY A 105 1.27 18.57 0.74
C GLY A 105 0.29 19.74 0.88
N ASN A 106 -0.51 19.93 -0.17
CA ASN A 106 -1.48 21.02 -0.26
C ASN A 106 -2.66 20.79 0.70
N LYS A 107 -2.55 21.34 1.92
CA LYS A 107 -3.53 21.22 3.00
C LYS A 107 -4.96 21.52 2.55
N TRP A 108 -5.15 22.58 1.74
CA TRP A 108 -6.45 22.98 1.23
C TRP A 108 -7.12 21.88 0.39
N GLU A 109 -6.37 21.31 -0.56
CA GLU A 109 -6.87 20.27 -1.45
C GLU A 109 -7.23 19.01 -0.67
N LEU A 110 -6.40 18.63 0.30
CA LEU A 110 -6.68 17.49 1.18
C LEU A 110 -7.92 17.75 2.07
N ASP A 111 -8.05 18.95 2.63
CA ASP A 111 -9.22 19.33 3.43
C ASP A 111 -10.51 19.22 2.59
N GLU A 112 -10.52 19.71 1.34
CA GLU A 112 -11.65 19.61 0.42
C GLU A 112 -12.03 18.15 0.12
N ILE A 113 -11.03 17.30 -0.15
CA ILE A 113 -11.24 15.87 -0.42
C ILE A 113 -11.89 15.19 0.78
N THR A 114 -11.39 15.43 1.99
CA THR A 114 -11.95 14.80 3.20
C THR A 114 -13.40 15.21 3.48
N LEU A 115 -13.77 16.46 3.14
CA LEU A 115 -15.16 16.92 3.24
C LEU A 115 -16.05 16.20 2.24
N LYS A 116 -15.63 16.14 0.97
CA LYS A 116 -16.38 15.43 -0.08
C LYS A 116 -16.58 13.95 0.24
N ASP A 117 -15.55 13.29 0.78
CA ASP A 117 -15.64 11.89 1.19
C ASP A 117 -16.62 11.67 2.34
N LYS A 118 -16.62 12.56 3.36
CA LYS A 118 -17.58 12.53 4.46
C LYS A 118 -19.01 12.74 3.97
N GLU A 119 -19.24 13.74 3.12
CA GLU A 119 -20.56 14.05 2.56
C GLU A 119 -21.11 12.92 1.69
N ARG A 120 -20.22 12.28 0.92
CA ARG A 120 -20.62 11.20 0.02
C ARG A 120 -20.84 9.87 0.73
N PHE A 121 -20.17 9.65 1.87
CA PHE A 121 -20.21 8.39 2.62
C PHE A 121 -20.43 8.59 4.13
N PRO A 122 -21.52 9.25 4.54
CA PRO A 122 -21.72 9.68 5.94
C PRO A 122 -21.86 8.50 6.89
N GLN A 123 -22.55 7.42 6.49
CA GLN A 123 -22.72 6.23 7.32
C GLN A 123 -21.41 5.47 7.54
N GLU A 124 -20.60 5.29 6.49
CA GLU A 124 -19.28 4.67 6.61
C GLU A 124 -18.35 5.50 7.50
N PHE A 125 -18.42 6.83 7.35
CA PHE A 125 -17.67 7.78 8.15
C PHE A 125 -18.01 7.66 9.64
N ASP A 126 -19.30 7.69 9.98
CA ASP A 126 -19.75 7.62 11.38
C ASP A 126 -19.34 6.32 12.06
N ILE A 127 -19.39 5.19 11.34
CA ILE A 127 -18.98 3.89 11.88
C ILE A 127 -17.45 3.88 12.08
N GLN A 128 -16.68 4.21 11.05
CA GLN A 128 -15.22 4.06 11.10
C GLN A 128 -14.56 5.04 12.08
N THR A 129 -15.12 6.23 12.30
CA THR A 129 -14.55 7.22 13.23
C THR A 129 -14.90 6.96 14.69
N LYS A 130 -15.92 6.14 14.97
CA LYS A 130 -16.27 5.69 16.33
C LYS A 130 -15.52 4.42 16.74
N HIS A 131 -15.10 3.62 15.78
CA HIS A 131 -14.47 2.32 15.98
C HIS A 131 -12.94 2.42 15.90
N ASN A 132 -12.23 1.57 16.65
CA ASN A 132 -10.79 1.38 16.56
C ASN A 132 -10.44 0.13 15.72
N GLY A 133 -9.15 -0.23 15.66
CA GLY A 133 -8.67 -1.37 14.88
C GLY A 133 -9.17 -2.75 15.35
N SER A 134 -9.66 -2.85 16.58
CA SER A 134 -10.14 -4.10 17.20
C SER A 134 -11.65 -4.29 17.11
N ASP A 135 -12.41 -3.22 16.84
CA ASP A 135 -13.87 -3.25 16.73
C ASP A 135 -14.36 -3.95 15.44
N VAL A 136 -15.65 -4.26 15.38
CA VAL A 136 -16.31 -4.88 14.22
C VAL A 136 -17.48 -4.02 13.73
N PRO A 137 -17.41 -3.45 12.50
CA PRO A 137 -16.26 -3.46 11.60
C PRO A 137 -15.10 -2.58 12.12
N PRO A 138 -13.85 -2.87 11.75
CA PRO A 138 -12.69 -2.12 12.25
C PRO A 138 -12.73 -0.67 11.75
N GLY A 139 -12.36 0.28 12.61
CA GLY A 139 -12.36 1.72 12.32
C GLY A 139 -10.96 2.35 12.31
N VAL A 140 -10.92 3.67 12.47
CA VAL A 140 -9.70 4.51 12.36
C VAL A 140 -9.40 5.30 13.63
N LYS A 141 -10.24 5.18 14.66
CA LYS A 141 -10.01 5.76 15.98
C LYS A 141 -8.83 5.07 16.65
N ASP A 142 -8.10 5.81 17.50
CA ASP A 142 -6.98 5.28 18.27
C ASP A 142 -5.94 4.57 17.38
N TRP A 143 -5.62 5.20 16.25
CA TRP A 143 -4.68 4.67 15.24
C TRP A 143 -3.30 4.30 15.81
N TYR A 144 -2.80 5.09 16.76
CA TYR A 144 -1.57 4.82 17.50
C TYR A 144 -1.88 4.45 18.94
N GLU A 145 -1.75 3.16 19.27
CA GLU A 145 -1.76 2.61 20.62
C GLU A 145 -0.30 2.55 21.12
N ILE A 146 0.13 3.57 21.87
CA ILE A 146 1.50 3.71 22.39
C ILE A 146 1.51 3.82 23.92
N ASP A 147 2.65 3.50 24.54
CA ASP A 147 2.83 3.66 25.98
C ASP A 147 2.74 5.14 26.42
N GLU A 148 1.79 5.44 27.30
CA GLU A 148 1.54 6.79 27.81
C GLU A 148 2.75 7.41 28.54
N SER A 149 3.66 6.58 29.04
CA SER A 149 4.88 7.03 29.72
C SER A 149 5.93 7.62 28.78
N LYS A 150 5.76 7.46 27.45
CA LYS A 150 6.74 7.92 26.46
C LYS A 150 6.64 9.42 26.22
N GLU A 151 7.82 10.04 26.14
CA GLU A 151 7.94 11.48 25.91
C GLU A 151 8.82 11.82 24.70
N GLY A 152 8.58 12.99 24.13
CA GLY A 152 9.39 13.59 23.08
C GLY A 152 9.50 12.73 21.83
N ILE A 153 10.74 12.60 21.35
CA ILE A 153 11.09 11.84 20.15
C ILE A 153 10.83 10.33 20.35
N ALA A 154 10.97 9.81 21.58
CA ALA A 154 10.74 8.40 21.85
C ALA A 154 9.29 7.97 21.56
N ALA A 155 8.31 8.82 21.88
CA ALA A 155 6.91 8.57 21.56
C ALA A 155 6.65 8.54 20.04
N ILE A 156 7.28 9.46 19.29
CA ILE A 156 7.18 9.52 17.82
C ILE A 156 7.82 8.28 17.18
N LEU A 157 9.00 7.87 17.67
CA LEU A 157 9.69 6.68 17.20
C LEU A 157 8.91 5.39 17.44
N GLU A 158 8.15 5.31 18.53
CA GLU A 158 7.25 4.18 18.77
C GLU A 158 6.15 4.11 17.72
N CYS A 159 5.52 5.24 17.39
CA CYS A 159 4.56 5.33 16.29
C CYS A 159 5.20 4.94 14.94
N HIS A 160 6.41 5.42 14.64
CA HIS A 160 7.16 5.02 13.45
C HIS A 160 7.47 3.51 13.43
N GLY A 161 7.78 2.95 14.59
CA GLY A 161 7.95 1.52 14.78
C GLY A 161 6.68 0.73 14.43
N LEU A 162 5.52 1.15 14.92
CA LEU A 162 4.23 0.52 14.58
C LEU A 162 3.94 0.56 13.07
N ASN A 163 4.32 1.65 12.41
CA ASN A 163 4.14 1.83 10.98
C ASN A 163 5.03 0.93 10.09
N THR A 164 6.17 0.48 10.61
CA THR A 164 7.22 -0.20 9.82
C THR A 164 7.41 -1.68 10.19
N ARG A 165 6.86 -2.11 11.34
CA ARG A 165 7.10 -3.43 11.96
C ARG A 165 6.76 -4.62 11.05
N TRP A 166 5.80 -4.47 10.15
CA TRP A 166 5.21 -5.58 9.41
C TRP A 166 5.85 -5.89 8.06
N GLU A 167 6.80 -5.08 7.61
CA GLU A 167 6.98 -4.93 6.16
C GLU A 167 8.22 -5.62 5.58
N THR A 168 9.31 -5.74 6.34
CA THR A 168 10.59 -6.22 5.78
C THR A 168 10.56 -7.67 5.27
N ARG A 169 9.79 -8.56 5.92
CA ARG A 169 9.68 -9.97 5.48
C ARG A 169 8.78 -10.11 4.26
N LEU A 170 7.65 -9.39 4.24
CA LEU A 170 6.66 -9.50 3.17
C LEU A 170 7.19 -9.02 1.82
N GLU A 171 8.01 -7.95 1.82
CA GLU A 171 8.55 -7.40 0.58
C GLU A 171 9.53 -8.34 -0.13
N LYS A 172 10.37 -9.07 0.63
CA LYS A 172 11.28 -10.07 0.04
C LYS A 172 10.51 -11.19 -0.66
N TYR A 173 9.49 -11.76 0.00
CA TYR A 173 8.65 -12.80 -0.60
C TYR A 173 7.91 -12.30 -1.83
N ARG A 174 7.46 -11.04 -1.82
CA ARG A 174 6.76 -10.43 -2.96
C ARG A 174 7.67 -10.31 -4.19
N ILE A 175 8.91 -9.84 -4.02
CA ILE A 175 9.89 -9.75 -5.11
C ILE A 175 10.14 -11.13 -5.71
N ILE A 176 10.42 -12.13 -4.85
CA ILE A 176 10.66 -13.51 -5.30
C ILE A 176 9.44 -14.06 -6.06
N ALA A 177 8.23 -13.85 -5.52
CA ALA A 177 7.00 -14.31 -6.17
C ALA A 177 6.80 -13.70 -7.57
N PHE A 178 7.05 -12.39 -7.74
CA PHE A 178 6.96 -11.76 -9.05
C PHE A 178 8.05 -12.23 -10.02
N ILE A 179 9.28 -12.48 -9.55
CA ILE A 179 10.34 -13.05 -10.39
C ILE A 179 9.96 -14.45 -10.87
N VAL A 180 9.47 -15.31 -9.97
CA VAL A 180 9.01 -16.66 -10.33
C VAL A 180 7.86 -16.59 -11.33
N MET A 181 6.87 -15.73 -11.08
CA MET A 181 5.75 -15.51 -11.99
C MET A 181 6.22 -15.06 -13.39
N LEU A 182 7.20 -14.14 -13.46
CA LEU A 182 7.76 -13.66 -14.71
C LEU A 182 8.45 -14.79 -15.50
N VAL A 183 9.28 -15.60 -14.82
CA VAL A 183 9.98 -16.74 -15.45
C VAL A 183 8.96 -17.73 -16.02
N LEU A 184 7.96 -18.12 -15.22
CA LEU A 184 6.91 -19.04 -15.66
C LEU A 184 6.16 -18.50 -16.89
N LEU A 185 5.80 -17.22 -16.86
CA LEU A 185 5.06 -16.60 -17.96
C LEU A 185 5.89 -16.54 -19.25
N ILE A 186 7.18 -16.20 -19.16
CA ILE A 186 8.08 -16.22 -20.32
C ILE A 186 8.24 -17.65 -20.85
N SER A 187 8.38 -18.65 -19.97
CA SER A 187 8.47 -20.06 -20.39
C SER A 187 7.21 -20.52 -21.14
N ILE A 188 6.02 -20.17 -20.64
CA ILE A 188 4.75 -20.48 -21.31
C ILE A 188 4.66 -19.76 -22.66
N MET A 189 5.01 -18.47 -22.71
CA MET A 189 5.03 -17.70 -23.95
C MET A 189 5.93 -18.35 -25.01
N VAL A 190 7.15 -18.74 -24.64
CA VAL A 190 8.08 -19.43 -25.55
C VAL A 190 7.52 -20.78 -26.00
N ALA A 191 6.97 -21.57 -25.09
CA ALA A 191 6.36 -22.86 -25.44
C ALA A 191 5.19 -22.68 -26.42
N MET A 192 4.34 -21.67 -26.21
CA MET A 192 3.22 -21.35 -27.10
C MET A 192 3.69 -20.87 -28.48
N LEU A 193 4.81 -20.13 -28.57
CA LEU A 193 5.40 -19.75 -29.86
C LEU A 193 5.97 -20.97 -30.63
N CYS A 194 6.45 -21.99 -29.93
CA CYS A 194 6.90 -23.24 -30.55
C CYS A 194 5.74 -24.11 -31.03
N ILE A 195 4.56 -23.99 -30.41
CA ILE A 195 3.35 -24.71 -30.80
C ILE A 195 2.67 -23.90 -31.92
N SER A 196 2.78 -24.35 -33.18
CA SER A 196 2.22 -23.66 -34.35
C SER A 196 0.68 -23.57 -34.41
N ALA A 197 -0.01 -23.88 -33.31
CA ALA A 197 -1.47 -23.84 -33.20
C ALA A 197 -2.03 -22.43 -32.93
N VAL A 198 -1.19 -21.48 -32.50
CA VAL A 198 -1.58 -20.10 -32.21
C VAL A 198 -0.68 -19.14 -32.98
N GLY A 199 -1.27 -18.17 -33.66
CA GLY A 199 -0.53 -17.11 -34.35
C GLY A 199 0.48 -16.39 -33.43
N PRO A 200 1.74 -16.20 -33.85
CA PRO A 200 2.77 -15.54 -33.03
C PRO A 200 2.37 -14.15 -32.54
N LEU A 201 1.62 -13.39 -33.37
CA LEU A 201 1.12 -12.07 -33.00
C LEU A 201 0.19 -12.14 -31.78
N THR A 202 -0.73 -13.10 -31.75
CA THR A 202 -1.66 -13.30 -30.62
C THR A 202 -0.89 -13.55 -29.33
N VAL A 203 0.10 -14.46 -29.37
CA VAL A 203 0.91 -14.82 -28.19
C VAL A 203 1.67 -13.60 -27.66
N LEU A 204 2.21 -12.77 -28.55
CA LEU A 204 2.91 -11.54 -28.17
C LEU A 204 1.95 -10.51 -27.55
N LEU A 205 0.82 -10.24 -28.22
CA LEU A 205 -0.16 -9.27 -27.74
C LEU A 205 -0.77 -9.68 -26.39
N SER A 206 -1.10 -10.96 -26.19
CA SER A 206 -1.66 -11.45 -24.93
C SER A 206 -0.66 -11.43 -23.77
N SER A 207 0.64 -11.51 -24.06
CA SER A 207 1.68 -11.62 -23.03
C SER A 207 2.29 -10.28 -22.63
N VAL A 208 2.38 -9.32 -23.57
CA VAL A 208 3.16 -8.08 -23.38
C VAL A 208 2.63 -7.23 -22.21
N GLY A 209 1.31 -7.04 -22.10
CA GLY A 209 0.70 -6.23 -21.03
C GLY A 209 1.02 -6.79 -19.64
N LEU A 210 0.86 -8.10 -19.47
CA LEU A 210 1.12 -8.78 -18.20
C LEU A 210 2.62 -8.78 -17.84
N ILE A 211 3.52 -9.00 -18.82
CA ILE A 211 4.97 -8.90 -18.62
C ILE A 211 5.37 -7.50 -18.16
N ILE A 212 4.93 -6.46 -18.87
CA ILE A 212 5.24 -5.06 -18.52
C ILE A 212 4.74 -4.76 -17.11
N HIS A 213 3.52 -5.21 -16.76
CA HIS A 213 2.98 -5.00 -15.43
C HIS A 213 3.81 -5.69 -14.35
N ILE A 214 4.20 -6.96 -14.53
CA ILE A 214 5.05 -7.69 -13.57
C ILE A 214 6.42 -7.00 -13.42
N CYS A 215 7.06 -6.61 -14.52
CA CYS A 215 8.34 -5.88 -14.48
C CYS A 215 8.22 -4.57 -13.68
N LYS A 216 7.14 -3.81 -13.89
CA LYS A 216 6.84 -2.60 -13.11
C LYS A 216 6.68 -2.93 -11.62
N ARG A 217 5.99 -4.03 -11.27
CA ARG A 217 5.81 -4.47 -9.88
C ARG A 217 7.11 -4.89 -9.21
N ILE A 218 8.01 -5.56 -9.92
CA ILE A 218 9.35 -5.89 -9.44
C ILE A 218 10.12 -4.60 -9.16
N ASN A 219 10.15 -3.66 -10.11
CA ASN A 219 10.86 -2.40 -9.96
C ASN A 219 10.37 -1.59 -8.74
N ILE A 220 9.06 -1.42 -8.61
CA ILE A 220 8.46 -0.73 -7.45
C ILE A 220 8.80 -1.45 -6.14
N SER A 221 8.71 -2.78 -6.11
CA SER A 221 9.02 -3.56 -4.89
C SER A 221 10.49 -3.46 -4.50
N LEU A 222 11.40 -3.42 -5.49
CA LEU A 222 12.84 -3.19 -5.25
C LEU A 222 13.11 -1.78 -4.71
N HIS A 223 12.48 -0.76 -5.29
CA HIS A 223 12.63 0.62 -4.82
C HIS A 223 12.09 0.76 -3.39
N ARG A 224 10.88 0.23 -3.13
CA ARG A 224 10.28 0.18 -1.79
C ARG A 224 11.17 -0.53 -0.77
N TYR A 225 11.81 -1.64 -1.15
CA TYR A 225 12.76 -2.35 -0.30
C TYR A 225 13.99 -1.49 0.05
N ARG A 226 14.52 -0.70 -0.90
CA ARG A 226 15.64 0.22 -0.64
C ARG A 226 15.25 1.31 0.36
N VAL A 227 14.08 1.93 0.18
CA VAL A 227 13.57 2.96 1.11
C VAL A 227 13.38 2.38 2.51
N MET A 228 12.92 1.14 2.64
CA MET A 228 12.82 0.46 3.94
C MET A 228 14.18 0.29 4.64
N ILE A 229 15.25 -0.03 3.90
CA ILE A 229 16.60 -0.09 4.49
C ILE A 229 16.99 1.29 5.02
N GLN A 230 16.75 2.36 4.25
CA GLN A 230 17.04 3.73 4.66
C GLN A 230 16.26 4.13 5.91
N ILE A 231 14.98 3.76 6.01
CA ILE A 231 14.15 3.99 7.20
C ILE A 231 14.76 3.34 8.43
N ASN A 232 15.19 2.07 8.35
CA ASN A 232 15.80 1.38 9.49
C ASN A 232 17.11 2.04 9.91
N THR A 233 18.00 2.35 8.97
CA THR A 233 19.25 3.05 9.27
C THR A 233 19.02 4.43 9.87
N LEU A 234 18.05 5.18 9.35
CA LEU A 234 17.72 6.50 9.88
C LEU A 234 17.06 6.43 11.25
N ARG A 235 16.26 5.41 11.52
CA ARG A 235 15.68 5.19 12.83
C ARG A 235 16.79 4.99 13.87
N ASP A 236 17.74 4.10 13.61
CA ASP A 236 18.89 3.88 14.49
C ASP A 236 19.68 5.19 14.70
N ALA A 237 19.85 5.97 13.64
CA ALA A 237 20.51 7.27 13.72
C ALA A 237 19.72 8.32 14.54
N VAL A 238 18.39 8.34 14.46
CA VAL A 238 17.52 9.24 15.24
C VAL A 238 17.54 8.86 16.72
N GLU A 239 17.57 7.57 17.04
CA GLU A 239 17.70 7.09 18.43
C GLU A 239 19.00 7.60 19.08
N VAL A 240 20.07 7.76 18.29
CA VAL A 240 21.35 8.31 18.75
C VAL A 240 21.38 9.84 18.72
N SER A 241 20.94 10.47 17.63
CA SER A 241 21.04 11.92 17.45
C SER A 241 20.04 12.69 18.31
N ASN A 242 18.86 12.11 18.54
CA ASN A 242 17.74 12.70 19.26
C ASN A 242 17.38 14.12 18.77
N THR A 243 17.48 14.35 17.45
CA THR A 243 17.15 15.66 16.84
C THR A 243 15.85 15.61 16.04
N LEU A 244 15.12 16.72 16.05
CA LEU A 244 13.86 16.85 15.34
C LEU A 244 14.03 16.83 13.81
N ASP A 245 15.14 17.36 13.29
CA ASP A 245 15.46 17.32 11.86
C ASP A 245 15.64 15.88 11.36
N SER A 246 16.30 15.03 12.16
CA SER A 246 16.43 13.61 11.82
C SER A 246 15.05 12.90 11.85
N VAL A 247 14.16 13.27 12.77
CA VAL A 247 12.78 12.76 12.81
C VAL A 247 11.99 13.18 11.56
N VAL A 248 12.13 14.43 11.11
CA VAL A 248 11.48 14.93 9.88
C VAL A 248 11.99 14.17 8.66
N LEU A 249 13.31 13.93 8.58
CA LEU A 249 13.89 13.12 7.49
C LEU A 249 13.37 11.68 7.51
N LEU A 250 13.29 11.05 8.70
CA LEU A 250 12.71 9.72 8.87
C LEU A 250 11.24 9.69 8.42
N GLN A 251 10.43 10.67 8.84
CA GLN A 251 9.02 10.77 8.44
C GLN A 251 8.87 10.93 6.93
N LYS A 252 9.72 11.72 6.26
CA LYS A 252 9.70 11.86 4.80
C LYS A 252 9.91 10.52 4.09
N ASN A 253 10.87 9.72 4.56
CA ASN A 253 11.10 8.38 4.00
C ASN A 253 9.95 7.41 4.29
N ILE A 254 9.34 7.47 5.48
CA ILE A 254 8.12 6.70 5.79
C ILE A 254 6.96 7.09 4.85
N ASN A 255 6.81 8.38 4.56
CA ASN A 255 5.78 8.88 3.64
C ASN A 255 6.03 8.43 2.19
N GLU A 256 7.27 8.52 1.69
CA GLU A 256 7.66 7.96 0.39
C GLU A 256 7.35 6.47 0.34
N TYR A 257 7.73 5.74 1.38
CA TYR A 257 7.52 4.32 1.50
C TYR A 257 6.03 3.93 1.41
N ARG A 258 5.13 4.69 2.03
CA ARG A 258 3.68 4.46 1.96
C ARG A 258 3.05 4.88 0.63
N ALA A 259 3.69 5.76 -0.13
CA ALA A 259 3.19 6.22 -1.43
C ALA A 259 3.32 5.15 -2.52
N PHE A 260 4.13 4.10 -2.30
CA PHE A 260 4.22 3.00 -3.24
C PHE A 260 2.87 2.29 -3.36
N PRO A 261 2.38 2.03 -4.60
CA PRO A 261 1.12 1.33 -4.87
C PRO A 261 1.27 -0.19 -4.66
N VAL A 262 2.01 -0.57 -3.62
CA VAL A 262 2.29 -1.95 -3.23
C VAL A 262 1.27 -2.32 -2.17
N LEU A 263 0.02 -2.40 -2.62
CA LEU A 263 -1.08 -2.78 -1.76
C LEU A 263 -0.84 -4.23 -1.35
N GLY A 264 -0.94 -4.49 -0.05
CA GLY A 264 -0.89 -5.85 0.46
C GLY A 264 -1.89 -6.70 -0.30
N ILE A 265 -1.61 -7.99 -0.44
CA ILE A 265 -2.70 -8.94 -0.67
C ILE A 265 -3.50 -8.86 0.63
N ASP A 266 -4.52 -8.01 0.70
CA ASP A 266 -5.29 -7.76 1.92
C ASP A 266 -5.95 -9.06 2.40
N LEU A 267 -6.12 -10.05 1.50
CA LEU A 267 -6.44 -11.43 1.85
C LEU A 267 -5.40 -12.07 2.77
N VAL A 268 -4.10 -11.94 2.47
CA VAL A 268 -3.01 -12.49 3.30
C VAL A 268 -2.91 -11.73 4.63
N HIS A 269 -3.10 -10.41 4.60
CA HIS A 269 -3.18 -9.62 5.84
C HIS A 269 -4.39 -10.02 6.68
N LYS A 270 -5.59 -10.13 6.14
CA LYS A 270 -6.79 -10.59 6.86
C LYS A 270 -6.65 -12.02 7.40
N LEU A 271 -5.98 -12.91 6.66
CA LEU A 271 -5.78 -14.31 7.07
C LEU A 271 -4.68 -14.47 8.12
N ARG A 272 -3.64 -13.64 8.12
CA ARG A 272 -2.45 -13.83 8.97
C ARG A 272 -2.22 -12.75 10.01
N ALA A 273 -2.90 -11.60 9.92
CA ALA A 273 -2.74 -10.49 10.87
C ALA A 273 -3.00 -10.95 12.30
N LYS A 274 -4.10 -11.68 12.55
CA LYS A 274 -4.41 -12.20 13.89
C LYS A 274 -3.27 -13.07 14.45
N THR A 275 -2.82 -14.05 13.67
CA THR A 275 -1.74 -14.97 14.08
C THR A 275 -0.41 -14.26 14.32
N TRP A 276 -0.11 -13.21 13.55
CA TRP A 276 1.12 -12.45 13.70
C TRP A 276 1.04 -11.44 14.85
N THR A 277 -0.09 -10.77 15.05
CA THR A 277 -0.32 -9.90 16.21
C THR A 277 -0.29 -10.70 17.52
N GLU A 278 -0.84 -11.92 17.53
CA GLU A 278 -0.76 -12.83 18.68
C GLU A 278 0.69 -13.27 18.97
N ARG A 279 1.47 -13.60 17.93
CA ARG A 279 2.89 -13.96 18.06
C ARG A 279 3.75 -12.79 18.55
N ASP A 280 3.47 -11.57 18.11
CA ASP A 280 4.24 -10.41 18.53
C ASP A 280 3.90 -9.99 19.96
N ARG A 281 2.63 -10.12 20.38
CA ARG A 281 2.25 -9.94 21.80
C ARG A 281 2.93 -10.97 22.70
N SER A 282 3.05 -12.24 22.27
CA SER A 282 3.75 -13.25 23.06
C SER A 282 5.24 -12.96 23.19
N ILE A 283 5.91 -12.51 22.11
CA ILE A 283 7.33 -12.12 22.16
C ILE A 283 7.55 -10.91 23.07
N GLN A 284 6.62 -9.93 23.09
CA GLN A 284 6.70 -8.79 24.00
C GLN A 284 6.52 -9.21 25.47
N GLN A 285 5.56 -10.11 25.75
CA GLN A 285 5.38 -10.64 27.10
C GLN A 285 6.60 -11.41 27.59
N ASP A 286 7.22 -12.23 26.74
CA ASP A 286 8.44 -12.97 27.10
C ASP A 286 9.63 -12.04 27.38
N ASN A 287 9.80 -10.98 26.59
CA ASN A 287 10.87 -10.00 26.79
C ASN A 287 10.64 -9.10 28.02
N SER A 288 9.40 -8.85 28.42
CA SER A 288 9.08 -8.16 29.68
C SER A 288 9.14 -9.06 30.92
N SER A 289 9.12 -10.39 30.75
CA SER A 289 9.23 -11.37 31.84
C SER A 289 10.67 -11.78 32.15
N SER A 290 11.62 -11.34 31.30
CA SER A 290 13.05 -11.67 31.37
C SER A 290 13.93 -10.47 31.73
N MET A 291 13.33 -9.33 32.06
CA MET A 291 13.92 -8.19 32.78
C MET A 291 13.39 -8.15 34.21
#